data_AF-A0A9D6A9V4-F1
#
_entry.id   AF-A0A9D6A9V4-F1
#
_cell.length_a   1.000
_cell.length_b   1.000
_cell.length_c   1.000
_cell.angle_alpha   90.00
_cell.angle_beta   90.00
_cell.angle_gamma   90.00
#
_symmetry.space_group_name_H-M   'P 1'
#
loop_
_entity.id
_entity.type
_entity.pdbx_description
1 polymer ?
#
loop_
_entity_poly.entity_id
_entity_poly.type
_entity_poly.pdbx_seq_one_letter_code
_entity_poly.pdbx_strand_id
1 'polypeptide(L)'
;MAIVSTVFAQNNVLCTRLTAPAKDTKKSVYYLKPEGVLFEATPKSGKMTGTSYLYVPGYSKTRFVPVVPESTKYFWHQNVYDMNGNCNTFDRTGKTGNLYTTDADGSFNLTTRFNGADALPTIVCETDNFTLSEENPHWGPLDYDLPAVMYWYPRIKSGTLTGTESHIRPLQFTDDKVNNFYLGGMDNGYLFGSGTISGGQYTSRGVQQILEKPISPLWVEDVFLPVISKSSTPLPNGTELTMLITNVETDAQGKKKPGNETLAELKCTASDIEVNDPISDANGTTYNKFAAVFTREGKGFLIDKEFAVIVRGFEQPGVDMGLSGAGIPYYNKVLSPALCLIKTKDGKNKAANIYADNNIALSVTFSAKFDYANGYVDAGMETSYNYGLVQMNNEGTEGQTTCTQGLVFPGAVAQLNGMWYDEDKKEQYTLSGIDSWIKSYAIDEDSYREYGLTVIKFTCEPLPSNVAGRKCDILIHGKGVVSDKPITVVQGDVTAAINNVHLSTTTKEYPNYNVAGQRVEKNYKGIIIRNGKKTIQ
;
A
#
# COMPACT_ATOMS: atom_id res chain seq x y z
N MET A 1 16.22 -9.69 58.38
CA MET A 1 16.41 -11.01 57.76
C MET A 1 15.05 -11.46 57.24
N ALA A 2 14.99 -11.84 55.96
CA ALA A 2 13.91 -12.48 55.20
C ALA A 2 12.54 -11.77 55.07
N ILE A 3 12.37 -11.17 53.89
CA ILE A 3 11.13 -11.05 53.10
C ILE A 3 10.76 -12.44 52.56
N VAL A 4 9.48 -12.84 52.51
CA VAL A 4 8.82 -13.56 51.38
C VAL A 4 7.28 -13.41 51.47
N SER A 5 6.68 -13.00 50.33
CA SER A 5 5.32 -13.20 49.76
C SER A 5 4.07 -13.01 50.65
N THR A 6 2.98 -12.36 50.23
CA THR A 6 2.20 -12.57 49.00
C THR A 6 1.20 -11.41 48.80
N VAL A 7 0.92 -11.09 47.53
CA VAL A 7 -0.30 -10.50 46.94
C VAL A 7 -0.90 -9.26 47.63
N PHE A 8 -0.83 -8.10 46.96
CA PHE A 8 -1.76 -7.00 47.20
C PHE A 8 -2.37 -6.44 45.90
N ALA A 9 -3.66 -6.18 46.03
CA ALA A 9 -4.61 -5.75 45.02
C ALA A 9 -4.30 -4.36 44.43
N GLN A 10 -4.88 -4.14 43.24
CA GLN A 10 -5.13 -2.80 42.69
C GLN A 10 -5.81 -1.93 43.74
N ASN A 11 -5.14 -0.85 44.17
CA ASN A 11 -5.67 0.51 44.17
C ASN A 11 -4.69 1.47 44.85
N ASN A 12 -4.69 2.70 44.32
CA ASN A 12 -3.98 3.90 44.74
C ASN A 12 -2.51 4.02 44.32
N VAL A 13 -2.32 4.50 43.09
CA VAL A 13 -1.10 5.24 42.72
C VAL A 13 -1.52 6.68 42.41
N LEU A 14 -1.12 7.60 43.29
CA LEU A 14 -1.14 9.02 43.02
C LEU A 14 0.32 9.50 43.03
N CYS A 15 0.93 9.55 41.84
CA CYS A 15 1.99 10.49 41.52
C CYS A 15 2.05 10.67 39.99
N THR A 16 2.08 11.93 39.58
CA THR A 16 1.90 12.49 38.23
C THR A 16 3.04 12.13 37.27
N ARG A 17 2.85 11.07 36.48
CA ARG A 17 3.52 10.86 35.19
C ARG A 17 2.46 10.34 34.21
N LEU A 18 2.50 10.85 32.97
CA LEU A 18 1.64 10.42 31.86
C LEU A 18 1.61 8.89 31.84
N THR A 19 0.48 8.27 32.18
CA THR A 19 0.37 6.82 32.13
C THR A 19 0.41 6.44 30.67
N ALA A 20 1.59 6.01 30.20
CA ALA A 20 1.74 5.32 28.94
C ALA A 20 0.65 4.23 28.89
N PRO A 21 -0.16 4.15 27.81
CA PRO A 21 -1.10 3.04 27.66
C PRO A 21 -0.44 1.68 27.92
N ALA A 22 -1.20 0.75 28.48
CA ALA A 22 -0.69 -0.56 28.86
C ALA A 22 0.01 -1.24 27.68
N LYS A 23 1.23 -1.76 27.92
CA LYS A 23 2.00 -2.49 26.92
C LYS A 23 1.42 -3.91 26.80
N ASP A 24 0.82 -4.22 25.65
CA ASP A 24 0.31 -5.57 25.40
C ASP A 24 1.44 -6.61 25.45
N THR A 25 1.09 -7.82 25.89
CA THR A 25 2.00 -8.96 25.88
C THR A 25 2.27 -9.33 24.42
N LYS A 26 3.51 -9.11 23.95
CA LYS A 26 3.88 -9.40 22.57
C LYS A 26 3.75 -10.90 22.30
N LYS A 27 2.92 -11.30 21.33
CA LYS A 27 2.96 -12.65 20.76
C LYS A 27 4.21 -12.84 19.90
N SER A 28 4.56 -14.10 19.65
CA SER A 28 5.63 -14.46 18.72
C SER A 28 5.26 -14.01 17.31
N VAL A 29 6.07 -13.14 16.74
CA VAL A 29 5.96 -12.69 15.34
C VAL A 29 6.86 -13.59 14.53
N TYR A 30 6.32 -14.19 13.47
CA TYR A 30 7.11 -15.06 12.60
C TYR A 30 7.38 -14.43 11.23
N TYR A 31 6.62 -13.40 10.82
CA TYR A 31 6.95 -12.55 9.66
C TYR A 31 6.38 -11.12 9.78
N LEU A 32 6.87 -10.20 8.95
CA LEU A 32 6.47 -8.78 8.97
C LEU A 32 5.43 -8.41 7.92
N LYS A 33 4.68 -7.34 8.19
CA LYS A 33 3.91 -6.64 7.15
C LYS A 33 4.84 -6.27 5.99
N PRO A 34 4.44 -6.52 4.73
CA PRO A 34 5.16 -6.01 3.58
C PRO A 34 5.35 -4.49 3.63
N GLU A 35 6.54 -4.03 3.25
CA GLU A 35 6.89 -2.62 3.22
C GLU A 35 5.98 -1.84 2.24
N GLY A 36 5.56 -0.66 2.64
CA GLY A 36 4.77 0.26 1.82
C GLY A 36 3.32 -0.16 1.55
N VAL A 37 2.86 -1.28 2.10
CA VAL A 37 1.48 -1.76 1.95
C VAL A 37 0.57 -1.17 3.03
N LEU A 38 -0.66 -0.79 2.67
CA LEU A 38 -1.62 -0.16 3.57
C LEU A 38 -2.79 -1.11 3.89
N PHE A 39 -3.45 -0.88 5.01
CA PHE A 39 -4.72 -1.53 5.36
C PHE A 39 -5.90 -0.69 4.91
N GLU A 40 -6.98 -1.35 4.48
CA GLU A 40 -8.28 -0.70 4.31
C GLU A 40 -8.86 -0.37 5.70
N ALA A 41 -9.00 0.91 5.98
CA ALA A 41 -9.40 1.46 7.27
C ALA A 41 -10.86 1.90 7.29
N THR A 42 -11.38 2.25 8.46
CA THR A 42 -12.72 2.82 8.62
C THR A 42 -12.87 4.10 7.78
N PRO A 43 -13.96 4.27 7.00
CA PRO A 43 -14.18 5.46 6.18
C PRO A 43 -14.50 6.68 7.07
N LYS A 44 -14.45 7.88 6.49
CA LYS A 44 -14.77 9.14 7.21
C LYS A 44 -16.17 9.17 7.86
N SER A 45 -17.12 8.42 7.31
CA SER A 45 -18.47 8.21 7.89
C SER A 45 -18.48 7.36 9.18
N GLY A 46 -17.33 6.89 9.64
CA GLY A 46 -17.15 6.21 10.92
C GLY A 46 -17.73 4.79 10.99
N LYS A 47 -18.35 4.30 9.92
CA LYS A 47 -19.01 2.99 9.87
C LYS A 47 -18.25 2.05 8.95
N MET A 48 -17.61 1.04 9.54
CA MET A 48 -17.14 -0.13 8.81
C MET A 48 -17.38 -1.37 9.66
N THR A 49 -18.02 -2.37 9.07
CA THR A 49 -18.15 -3.73 9.60
C THR A 49 -17.38 -4.67 8.67
N GLY A 50 -16.72 -5.69 9.23
CA GLY A 50 -16.14 -6.77 8.44
C GLY A 50 -14.61 -6.83 8.40
N THR A 51 -14.07 -7.31 7.28
CA THR A 51 -12.74 -7.90 7.15
C THR A 51 -11.62 -6.87 7.16
N SER A 52 -10.51 -7.20 7.84
CA SER A 52 -9.25 -6.48 7.61
C SER A 52 -8.69 -6.87 6.24
N TYR A 53 -8.46 -5.86 5.41
CA TYR A 53 -7.86 -6.03 4.10
C TYR A 53 -6.50 -5.35 4.07
N LEU A 54 -5.48 -6.11 3.72
CA LEU A 54 -4.20 -5.57 3.31
C LEU A 54 -4.31 -5.19 1.82
N TYR A 55 -4.36 -3.89 1.52
CA TYR A 55 -4.55 -3.39 0.17
C TYR A 55 -3.23 -3.30 -0.58
N VAL A 56 -3.16 -3.87 -1.78
CA VAL A 56 -1.94 -3.91 -2.62
C VAL A 56 -2.25 -3.50 -4.06
N PRO A 57 -1.26 -3.03 -4.83
CA PRO A 57 -1.45 -2.82 -6.27
C PRO A 57 -1.72 -4.16 -6.97
N GLY A 58 -2.54 -4.16 -8.02
CA GLY A 58 -2.76 -5.35 -8.83
C GLY A 58 -1.46 -5.83 -9.49
N TYR A 59 -1.26 -7.15 -9.61
CA TYR A 59 -0.06 -7.78 -10.21
C TYR A 59 1.27 -7.34 -9.62
N SER A 60 1.25 -6.74 -8.43
CA SER A 60 2.47 -6.41 -7.71
C SER A 60 3.00 -7.65 -7.00
N LYS A 61 4.34 -7.79 -6.99
CA LYS A 61 5.02 -8.79 -6.18
C LYS A 61 5.09 -8.26 -4.74
N THR A 62 4.21 -8.75 -3.89
CA THR A 62 4.17 -8.41 -2.46
C THR A 62 5.05 -9.40 -1.69
N ARG A 63 6.05 -8.89 -0.97
CA ARG A 63 7.07 -9.69 -0.28
C ARG A 63 6.86 -9.69 1.23
N PHE A 64 6.80 -10.88 1.82
CA PHE A 64 6.66 -11.14 3.24
C PHE A 64 7.96 -11.74 3.77
N VAL A 65 8.59 -11.05 4.71
CA VAL A 65 9.91 -11.43 5.23
C VAL A 65 9.77 -12.16 6.56
N PRO A 66 10.26 -13.42 6.69
CA PRO A 66 10.23 -14.13 7.95
C PRO A 66 11.19 -13.48 8.95
N VAL A 67 10.84 -13.55 10.24
CA VAL A 67 11.66 -13.07 11.37
C VAL A 67 11.94 -14.18 12.38
N VAL A 68 11.77 -15.43 11.93
CA VAL A 68 12.09 -16.63 12.70
C VAL A 68 13.60 -16.76 12.94
N PRO A 69 14.03 -17.37 14.06
CA PRO A 69 15.44 -17.73 14.28
C PRO A 69 15.98 -18.62 13.15
N GLU A 70 17.26 -18.48 12.81
CA GLU A 70 17.91 -19.24 11.71
C GLU A 70 17.81 -20.77 11.85
N SER A 71 17.70 -21.27 13.09
CA SER A 71 17.57 -22.70 13.37
C SER A 71 16.14 -23.23 13.30
N THR A 72 15.13 -22.34 13.25
CA THR A 72 13.72 -22.73 13.26
C THR A 72 13.33 -23.26 11.89
N LYS A 73 12.77 -24.47 11.84
CA LYS A 73 12.16 -25.00 10.61
C LYS A 73 10.77 -24.40 10.43
N TYR A 74 10.51 -23.89 9.24
CA TYR A 74 9.21 -23.34 8.89
C TYR A 74 8.87 -23.62 7.43
N PHE A 75 7.59 -23.46 7.10
CA PHE A 75 7.08 -23.42 5.74
C PHE A 75 5.93 -22.43 5.63
N TRP A 76 5.61 -22.02 4.40
CA TRP A 76 4.51 -21.13 4.10
C TRP A 76 3.28 -21.89 3.65
N HIS A 77 2.11 -21.40 4.07
CA HIS A 77 0.79 -21.87 3.68
C HIS A 77 0.04 -20.72 3.00
N GLN A 78 -0.54 -20.99 1.83
CA GLN A 78 -1.33 -20.01 1.08
C GLN A 78 -2.62 -20.66 0.56
N ASN A 79 -3.75 -20.00 0.79
CA ASN A 79 -5.00 -20.35 0.13
C ASN A 79 -5.15 -19.51 -1.15
N VAL A 80 -5.45 -20.15 -2.26
CA VAL A 80 -5.77 -19.46 -3.52
C VAL A 80 -7.27 -19.50 -3.73
N TYR A 81 -7.90 -18.32 -3.79
CA TYR A 81 -9.33 -18.18 -4.07
C TYR A 81 -9.58 -18.05 -5.58
N ASP A 82 -10.79 -18.18 -6.11
CA ASP A 82 -11.11 -17.61 -7.43
C ASP A 82 -11.62 -16.18 -7.32
N MET A 83 -11.97 -15.60 -8.47
CA MET A 83 -12.61 -14.29 -8.56
C MET A 83 -13.97 -14.20 -7.85
N ASN A 84 -14.59 -15.34 -7.52
CA ASN A 84 -15.84 -15.41 -6.75
C ASN A 84 -15.58 -15.58 -5.24
N GLY A 85 -14.32 -15.62 -4.82
CA GLY A 85 -13.92 -15.82 -3.43
C GLY A 85 -14.04 -17.26 -2.94
N ASN A 86 -14.17 -18.26 -3.82
CA ASN A 86 -14.16 -19.67 -3.43
C ASN A 86 -12.72 -20.17 -3.32
N CYS A 87 -12.39 -20.91 -2.24
CA CYS A 87 -11.06 -21.50 -2.08
C CYS A 87 -10.89 -22.67 -3.06
N ASN A 88 -9.97 -22.55 -4.02
CA ASN A 88 -9.72 -23.57 -5.02
C ASN A 88 -8.52 -24.46 -4.71
N THR A 89 -7.54 -23.97 -3.94
CA THR A 89 -6.42 -24.78 -3.46
C THR A 89 -5.95 -24.35 -2.07
N PHE A 90 -5.70 -25.35 -1.23
CA PHE A 90 -4.97 -25.23 0.03
C PHE A 90 -3.51 -25.61 -0.25
N ASP A 91 -2.64 -24.65 -0.60
CA ASP A 91 -1.24 -25.00 -0.77
C ASP A 91 -0.51 -25.02 0.59
N ARG A 92 -0.40 -26.23 1.15
CA ARG A 92 0.39 -26.56 2.35
C ARG A 92 1.76 -27.15 2.02
N THR A 93 2.16 -27.18 0.74
CA THR A 93 3.25 -28.03 0.27
C THR A 93 4.60 -27.32 0.17
N GLY A 94 4.63 -26.00 0.35
CA GLY A 94 5.85 -25.18 0.20
C GLY A 94 6.37 -25.16 -1.24
N LYS A 95 5.53 -25.47 -2.23
CA LYS A 95 5.92 -25.48 -3.65
C LYS A 95 5.83 -24.07 -4.23
N THR A 96 6.60 -23.82 -5.29
CA THR A 96 6.56 -22.57 -6.05
C THR A 96 5.55 -22.68 -7.18
N GLY A 97 4.66 -21.70 -7.33
CA GLY A 97 3.75 -21.57 -8.47
C GLY A 97 3.94 -20.23 -9.20
N ASN A 98 3.20 -20.00 -10.28
CA ASN A 98 3.27 -18.74 -11.03
C ASN A 98 2.86 -17.51 -10.20
N LEU A 99 2.00 -17.70 -9.18
CA LEU A 99 1.46 -16.63 -8.34
C LEU A 99 2.16 -16.48 -6.99
N TYR A 100 2.96 -17.46 -6.56
CA TYR A 100 3.71 -17.35 -5.32
C TYR A 100 5.02 -18.12 -5.35
N THR A 101 6.04 -17.55 -4.73
CA THR A 101 7.39 -18.11 -4.70
C THR A 101 8.02 -17.87 -3.33
N THR A 102 8.89 -18.78 -2.91
CA THR A 102 9.74 -18.55 -1.74
C THR A 102 11.15 -18.28 -2.24
N ASP A 103 11.70 -17.12 -1.86
CA ASP A 103 13.09 -16.76 -2.20
C ASP A 103 14.08 -17.60 -1.38
N ALA A 104 15.37 -17.57 -1.76
CA ALA A 104 16.42 -18.33 -1.07
C ALA A 104 16.62 -17.92 0.41
N ASP A 105 16.23 -16.70 0.77
CA ASP A 105 16.22 -16.21 2.15
C ASP A 105 14.93 -16.59 2.92
N GLY A 106 14.08 -17.42 2.31
CA GLY A 106 12.82 -17.87 2.87
C GLY A 106 11.69 -16.84 2.85
N SER A 107 11.88 -15.69 2.21
CA SER A 107 10.81 -14.70 2.01
C SER A 107 9.74 -15.25 1.09
N PHE A 108 8.48 -15.11 1.49
CA PHE A 108 7.35 -15.45 0.66
C PHE A 108 6.97 -14.28 -0.22
N ASN A 109 6.76 -14.54 -1.50
CA ASN A 109 6.32 -13.55 -2.45
C ASN A 109 5.00 -13.98 -3.06
N LEU A 110 4.04 -13.07 -3.04
CA LEU A 110 2.75 -13.23 -3.68
C LEU A 110 2.64 -12.24 -4.84
N THR A 111 2.31 -12.73 -6.03
CA THR A 111 1.83 -11.91 -7.14
C THR A 111 0.31 -11.89 -7.08
N THR A 112 -0.25 -10.73 -6.70
CA THR A 112 -1.69 -10.60 -6.52
C THR A 112 -2.42 -10.52 -7.84
N ARG A 113 -3.65 -11.05 -7.87
CA ARG A 113 -4.53 -10.90 -9.02
C ARG A 113 -5.24 -9.56 -8.96
N PHE A 114 -5.41 -8.90 -10.10
CA PHE A 114 -5.95 -7.53 -10.13
C PHE A 114 -7.33 -7.36 -9.53
N ASN A 115 -8.18 -8.39 -9.51
CA ASN A 115 -9.52 -8.38 -8.91
C ASN A 115 -9.69 -9.57 -7.94
N GLY A 116 -8.69 -9.80 -7.10
CA GLY A 116 -8.65 -10.92 -6.17
C GLY A 116 -8.77 -10.45 -4.72
N ALA A 117 -9.54 -11.20 -3.94
CA ALA A 117 -9.33 -11.26 -2.50
C ALA A 117 -8.55 -12.55 -2.20
N ASP A 118 -7.24 -12.42 -1.96
CA ASP A 118 -6.36 -13.54 -1.62
C ASP A 118 -6.27 -13.67 -0.08
N ALA A 119 -5.97 -14.85 0.46
CA ALA A 119 -5.60 -14.94 1.88
C ALA A 119 -4.23 -14.29 2.09
N LEU A 120 -3.99 -13.77 3.29
CA LEU A 120 -2.62 -13.52 3.73
C LEU A 120 -1.87 -14.86 3.89
N PRO A 121 -0.56 -14.92 3.58
CA PRO A 121 0.23 -16.13 3.77
C PRO A 121 0.35 -16.46 5.27
N THR A 122 0.19 -17.71 5.65
CA THR A 122 0.43 -18.19 7.01
C THR A 122 1.82 -18.82 7.06
N ILE A 123 2.65 -18.46 8.03
CA ILE A 123 3.90 -19.19 8.30
C ILE A 123 3.65 -20.21 9.41
N VAL A 124 4.12 -21.43 9.22
CA VAL A 124 3.98 -22.52 10.20
C VAL A 124 5.36 -22.89 10.71
N CYS A 125 5.55 -22.84 12.03
CA CYS A 125 6.79 -23.12 12.74
C CYS A 125 6.55 -24.22 13.78
N GLU A 126 6.93 -25.47 13.46
CA GLU A 126 6.72 -26.64 14.33
C GLU A 126 5.27 -26.79 14.80
N THR A 127 4.95 -26.41 16.05
CA THR A 127 3.61 -26.49 16.64
C THR A 127 2.83 -25.16 16.63
N ASP A 128 3.44 -24.09 16.14
CA ASP A 128 2.85 -22.75 16.12
C ASP A 128 2.68 -22.24 14.68
N ASN A 129 1.77 -21.30 14.48
CA ASN A 129 1.56 -20.66 13.18
C ASN A 129 1.16 -19.20 13.38
N PHE A 130 1.34 -18.40 12.32
CA PHE A 130 1.01 -16.99 12.37
C PHE A 130 0.52 -16.47 11.03
N THR A 131 -0.57 -15.71 11.10
CA THR A 131 -1.13 -14.95 9.99
C THR A 131 -1.28 -13.49 10.43
N LEU A 132 -0.74 -12.57 9.64
CA LEU A 132 -0.81 -11.15 9.92
C LEU A 132 -2.28 -10.70 10.05
N SER A 133 -2.59 -9.89 11.07
CA SER A 133 -3.94 -9.38 11.39
C SER A 133 -4.98 -10.42 11.84
N GLU A 134 -4.60 -11.63 12.26
CA GLU A 134 -5.57 -12.66 12.73
C GLU A 134 -6.16 -12.40 14.13
N GLU A 135 -5.73 -11.36 14.84
CA GLU A 135 -6.08 -11.11 16.24
C GLU A 135 -7.44 -10.40 16.46
N ASN A 136 -8.43 -10.49 15.55
CA ASN A 136 -9.72 -9.82 15.71
C ASN A 136 -10.76 -10.70 16.44
N PRO A 137 -11.08 -10.46 17.72
CA PRO A 137 -12.07 -11.25 18.47
C PRO A 137 -13.54 -10.86 18.16
N HIS A 138 -13.80 -9.82 17.36
CA HIS A 138 -15.16 -9.36 17.03
C HIS A 138 -15.80 -10.11 15.86
N TRP A 139 -15.15 -11.18 15.41
CA TRP A 139 -15.61 -12.03 14.33
C TRP A 139 -16.35 -13.24 14.89
N GLY A 140 -17.60 -13.02 15.33
CA GLY A 140 -18.69 -14.02 15.45
C GLY A 140 -18.69 -15.01 16.63
N PRO A 141 -19.86 -15.47 17.11
CA PRO A 141 -19.98 -16.36 18.27
C PRO A 141 -19.70 -17.83 17.93
N LEU A 142 -19.05 -18.51 18.90
CA LEU A 142 -19.12 -19.93 19.26
C LEU A 142 -19.98 -20.84 18.36
N ASP A 143 -19.35 -21.49 17.37
CA ASP A 143 -19.58 -22.92 17.11
C ASP A 143 -18.35 -23.52 16.41
N TYR A 144 -17.46 -24.13 17.20
CA TYR A 144 -16.14 -24.61 16.76
C TYR A 144 -16.20 -25.83 15.82
N ASP A 145 -17.39 -26.40 15.60
CA ASP A 145 -17.57 -27.67 14.89
C ASP A 145 -18.05 -27.53 13.43
N LEU A 146 -18.15 -26.31 12.89
CA LEU A 146 -18.49 -26.10 11.48
C LEU A 146 -17.24 -25.94 10.61
N PRO A 147 -17.26 -26.35 9.31
CA PRO A 147 -16.23 -26.06 8.30
C PRO A 147 -16.04 -24.56 7.99
N ALA A 148 -16.53 -23.68 8.86
CA ALA A 148 -16.46 -22.24 8.83
C ALA A 148 -15.06 -21.74 9.21
N VAL A 149 -14.00 -22.26 8.61
CA VAL A 149 -12.65 -21.66 8.70
C VAL A 149 -12.37 -20.79 7.46
N MET A 150 -13.13 -20.98 6.38
CA MET A 150 -12.87 -20.32 5.08
C MET A 150 -13.21 -18.82 5.00
N TYR A 151 -14.08 -18.31 5.88
CA TYR A 151 -14.49 -16.89 5.88
C TYR A 151 -13.69 -16.00 6.86
N TRP A 152 -12.74 -16.56 7.61
CA TRP A 152 -12.32 -15.97 8.90
C TRP A 152 -10.87 -15.46 8.91
N TYR A 153 -10.16 -15.53 7.77
CA TYR A 153 -8.82 -14.97 7.64
C TYR A 153 -8.84 -13.52 7.14
N PRO A 154 -7.90 -12.69 7.62
CA PRO A 154 -7.62 -11.40 6.99
C PRO A 154 -7.16 -11.63 5.55
N ARG A 155 -7.52 -10.69 4.66
CA ARG A 155 -7.39 -10.88 3.21
C ARG A 155 -6.46 -9.83 2.61
N ILE A 156 -5.80 -10.19 1.53
CA ILE A 156 -5.15 -9.24 0.63
C ILE A 156 -6.19 -8.83 -0.40
N LYS A 157 -6.29 -7.53 -0.68
CA LYS A 157 -7.17 -6.99 -1.71
C LYS A 157 -6.35 -6.19 -2.71
N SER A 158 -6.52 -6.47 -3.98
CA SER A 158 -5.99 -5.67 -5.09
C SER A 158 -7.11 -5.18 -5.98
N GLY A 159 -6.91 -3.98 -6.55
CA GLY A 159 -7.77 -3.41 -7.58
C GLY A 159 -9.27 -3.33 -7.21
N THR A 160 -10.12 -3.63 -8.18
CA THR A 160 -11.58 -3.40 -8.15
C THR A 160 -12.35 -4.61 -8.66
N LEU A 161 -13.29 -5.16 -7.90
CA LEU A 161 -14.07 -6.32 -8.38
C LEU A 161 -14.95 -5.99 -9.61
N THR A 162 -15.35 -4.72 -9.76
CA THR A 162 -16.18 -4.22 -10.86
C THR A 162 -15.81 -2.76 -11.17
N GLY A 163 -16.18 -2.24 -12.36
CA GLY A 163 -16.03 -0.81 -12.66
C GLY A 163 -17.00 0.12 -11.92
N THR A 164 -17.81 -0.41 -11.00
CA THR A 164 -18.69 0.38 -10.10
C THR A 164 -18.11 0.52 -8.69
N GLU A 165 -17.08 -0.25 -8.32
CA GLU A 165 -16.36 -0.02 -7.07
C GLU A 165 -15.55 1.27 -7.16
N SER A 166 -15.69 2.15 -6.18
CA SER A 166 -14.81 3.30 -6.00
C SER A 166 -13.34 2.85 -6.00
N HIS A 167 -12.54 3.39 -6.92
CA HIS A 167 -11.09 3.16 -6.93
C HIS A 167 -10.41 3.76 -5.69
N ILE A 168 -11.02 4.78 -5.07
CA ILE A 168 -10.52 5.48 -3.90
C ILE A 168 -11.02 4.77 -2.65
N ARG A 169 -10.08 4.38 -1.78
CA ARG A 169 -10.36 3.66 -0.53
C ARG A 169 -9.79 4.42 0.66
N PRO A 170 -10.38 4.29 1.85
CA PRO A 170 -9.74 4.70 3.09
C PRO A 170 -8.56 3.77 3.40
N LEU A 171 -7.34 4.28 3.34
CA LEU A 171 -6.12 3.51 3.54
C LEU A 171 -5.28 4.04 4.71
N GLN A 172 -4.73 3.14 5.54
CA GLN A 172 -3.87 3.47 6.69
C GLN A 172 -2.63 2.57 6.76
N PHE A 173 -1.55 3.05 7.39
CA PHE A 173 -0.37 2.22 7.72
C PHE A 173 -0.54 1.36 8.99
N THR A 174 -1.64 1.58 9.70
CA THR A 174 -2.09 0.80 10.85
C THR A 174 -3.40 0.12 10.52
N ASP A 175 -3.62 -1.07 11.06
CA ASP A 175 -4.89 -1.79 10.96
C ASP A 175 -5.81 -1.33 12.11
N ASP A 176 -6.76 -0.46 11.85
CA ASP A 176 -7.68 0.07 12.87
C ASP A 176 -8.73 -0.96 13.34
N LYS A 177 -8.81 -2.13 12.69
CA LYS A 177 -9.72 -3.23 13.08
C LYS A 177 -9.09 -4.20 14.08
N VAL A 178 -7.76 -4.22 14.15
CA VAL A 178 -6.99 -5.15 15.00
C VAL A 178 -6.19 -4.41 16.06
N ASN A 179 -5.81 -3.15 15.81
CA ASN A 179 -5.04 -2.39 16.79
C ASN A 179 -5.95 -1.82 17.89
N ASN A 180 -5.44 -1.85 19.12
CA ASN A 180 -6.03 -1.15 20.24
C ASN A 180 -6.10 0.36 19.94
N PHE A 181 -7.29 0.91 20.13
CA PHE A 181 -7.56 2.34 20.02
C PHE A 181 -7.11 3.03 21.31
N TYR A 182 -6.21 4.01 21.21
CA TYR A 182 -5.66 4.68 22.38
C TYR A 182 -6.27 6.06 22.61
N LEU A 183 -6.66 6.30 23.86
CA LEU A 183 -7.09 7.60 24.39
C LEU A 183 -6.17 7.99 25.56
N GLY A 184 -6.04 9.30 25.82
CA GLY A 184 -5.31 9.80 26.99
C GLY A 184 -3.85 10.17 26.79
N GLY A 185 -3.27 10.79 27.82
CA GLY A 185 -1.85 11.17 27.90
C GLY A 185 -1.54 12.66 27.72
N MET A 186 -2.50 13.48 27.28
CA MET A 186 -2.48 14.93 27.50
C MET A 186 -3.24 15.28 28.79
N ASP A 187 -3.03 16.48 29.33
CA ASP A 187 -3.63 16.93 30.61
C ASP A 187 -5.17 16.94 30.56
N ASN A 188 -5.75 17.02 29.37
CA ASN A 188 -7.20 16.99 29.13
C ASN A 188 -7.76 15.61 28.74
N GLY A 189 -6.93 14.56 28.72
CA GLY A 189 -7.33 13.20 28.38
C GLY A 189 -7.35 12.88 26.88
N TYR A 190 -6.89 13.79 26.02
CA TYR A 190 -6.65 13.46 24.62
C TYR A 190 -5.33 12.73 24.44
N LEU A 191 -5.21 12.00 23.32
CA LEU A 191 -3.95 11.42 22.89
C LEU A 191 -3.11 12.52 22.24
N PHE A 192 -3.35 12.88 20.98
CA PHE A 192 -2.79 14.10 20.40
C PHE A 192 -3.86 15.18 20.26
N GLY A 193 -3.49 16.42 19.93
CA GLY A 193 -4.45 17.47 19.58
C GLY A 193 -4.31 18.74 20.42
N SER A 194 -5.41 19.41 20.77
CA SER A 194 -5.39 20.65 21.54
C SER A 194 -5.23 20.41 23.04
N GLY A 195 -4.60 21.37 23.73
CA GLY A 195 -4.39 21.33 25.18
C GLY A 195 -2.92 21.35 25.60
N THR A 196 -2.68 20.90 26.83
CA THR A 196 -1.36 20.96 27.47
C THR A 196 -0.85 19.58 27.88
N ILE A 197 0.46 19.53 28.14
CA ILE A 197 1.18 18.32 28.52
C ILE A 197 2.00 18.60 29.79
N SER A 198 2.08 17.58 30.67
CA SER A 198 2.86 17.60 31.91
C SER A 198 2.43 18.70 32.89
N GLY A 199 1.12 18.86 33.09
CA GLY A 199 0.55 19.85 34.00
C GLY A 199 0.81 21.29 33.52
N GLY A 200 0.63 21.54 32.22
CA GLY A 200 0.78 22.88 31.64
C GLY A 200 2.22 23.33 31.38
N GLN A 201 3.21 22.43 31.43
CA GLN A 201 4.61 22.79 31.10
C GLN A 201 4.82 22.98 29.60
N TYR A 202 4.04 22.29 28.78
CA TYR A 202 4.08 22.39 27.34
C TYR A 202 2.69 22.58 26.77
N THR A 203 2.58 23.39 25.71
CA THR A 203 1.37 23.52 24.91
C THR A 203 1.52 22.68 23.65
N SER A 204 0.52 21.82 23.37
CA SER A 204 0.47 21.10 22.09
C SER A 204 0.10 22.05 20.97
N ARG A 205 0.80 21.92 19.84
CA ARG A 205 0.59 22.70 18.62
C ARG A 205 0.26 21.83 17.42
N GLY A 206 0.38 20.52 17.58
CA GLY A 206 0.36 19.61 16.45
C GLY A 206 0.91 18.24 16.73
N VAL A 207 0.93 17.45 15.69
CA VAL A 207 1.48 16.11 15.64
C VAL A 207 2.23 15.94 14.33
N GLN A 208 3.29 15.16 14.34
CA GLN A 208 3.96 14.71 13.12
C GLN A 208 4.24 13.22 13.17
N GLN A 209 4.27 12.58 12.01
CA GLN A 209 4.71 11.19 11.89
C GLN A 209 5.40 10.98 10.55
N ILE A 210 6.46 10.17 10.57
CA ILE A 210 7.14 9.71 9.36
C ILE A 210 6.53 8.37 8.96
N LEU A 211 6.11 8.29 7.70
CA LEU A 211 5.47 7.13 7.10
C LEU A 211 6.38 6.58 6.00
N GLU A 212 6.40 5.26 5.89
CA GLU A 212 7.20 4.55 4.89
C GLU A 212 6.74 4.87 3.46
N LYS A 213 7.65 4.67 2.50
CA LYS A 213 7.32 4.79 1.07
C LYS A 213 6.20 3.80 0.72
N PRO A 214 5.11 4.22 0.05
CA PRO A 214 4.10 3.30 -0.47
C PRO A 214 4.69 2.29 -1.49
N ILE A 215 4.18 1.05 -1.52
CA ILE A 215 4.71 -0.04 -2.37
C ILE A 215 4.63 0.28 -3.88
N SER A 216 3.65 1.08 -4.26
CA SER A 216 3.47 1.69 -5.58
C SER A 216 3.08 3.16 -5.36
N PRO A 217 3.32 4.07 -6.32
CA PRO A 217 2.86 5.46 -6.20
C PRO A 217 1.40 5.54 -5.76
N LEU A 218 1.12 6.31 -4.71
CA LEU A 218 -0.19 6.40 -4.09
C LEU A 218 -0.84 7.72 -4.50
N TRP A 219 -1.96 7.65 -5.21
CA TRP A 219 -2.78 8.81 -5.52
C TRP A 219 -3.75 9.07 -4.36
N VAL A 220 -3.70 10.27 -3.78
CA VAL A 220 -4.49 10.70 -2.62
C VAL A 220 -5.42 11.83 -3.03
N GLU A 221 -6.70 11.74 -2.67
CA GLU A 221 -7.68 12.81 -2.92
C GLU A 221 -7.92 13.68 -1.69
N ASP A 222 -8.11 13.04 -0.54
CA ASP A 222 -8.21 13.70 0.75
C ASP A 222 -7.50 12.86 1.84
N VAL A 223 -7.24 13.49 2.98
CA VAL A 223 -6.70 12.82 4.18
C VAL A 223 -7.64 13.13 5.32
N PHE A 224 -7.98 12.15 6.15
CA PHE A 224 -8.83 12.40 7.31
C PHE A 224 -8.28 11.77 8.58
N LEU A 225 -8.58 12.43 9.70
CA LEU A 225 -8.15 12.03 11.03
C LEU A 225 -9.38 11.73 11.89
N PRO A 226 -9.45 10.58 12.59
CA PRO A 226 -10.47 10.33 13.60
C PRO A 226 -10.26 11.27 14.80
N VAL A 227 -11.29 12.05 15.10
CA VAL A 227 -11.28 13.07 16.15
C VAL A 227 -12.26 12.69 17.25
N ILE A 228 -11.86 12.95 18.49
CA ILE A 228 -12.74 13.00 19.65
C ILE A 228 -12.77 14.41 20.23
N SER A 229 -13.88 14.80 20.84
CA SER A 229 -14.02 16.11 21.47
C SER A 229 -15.00 16.07 22.63
N LYS A 230 -14.81 16.96 23.60
CA LYS A 230 -15.79 17.25 24.65
C LYS A 230 -16.81 18.28 24.17
N SER A 231 -16.46 19.06 23.15
CA SER A 231 -17.33 20.01 22.46
C SER A 231 -18.13 19.33 21.33
N SER A 232 -19.33 19.85 21.05
CA SER A 232 -20.07 19.52 19.82
C SER A 232 -19.57 20.31 18.61
N THR A 233 -18.78 21.36 18.84
CA THR A 233 -18.13 22.19 17.81
C THR A 233 -16.61 22.14 18.04
N PRO A 234 -15.94 21.05 17.64
CA PRO A 234 -14.53 20.82 17.93
C PRO A 234 -13.59 21.85 17.29
N LEU A 235 -13.97 22.34 16.10
CA LEU A 235 -13.24 23.34 15.33
C LEU A 235 -14.17 24.54 15.09
N PRO A 236 -14.02 25.65 15.84
CA PRO A 236 -14.89 26.82 15.70
C PRO A 236 -14.74 27.53 14.35
N ASN A 237 -15.80 28.22 13.91
CA ASN A 237 -15.73 29.08 12.73
C ASN A 237 -14.61 30.13 12.85
N GLY A 238 -13.84 30.31 11.77
CA GLY A 238 -12.67 31.21 11.75
C GLY A 238 -11.37 30.57 12.24
N THR A 239 -11.38 29.28 12.62
CA THR A 239 -10.17 28.49 12.87
C THR A 239 -9.92 27.50 11.73
N GLU A 240 -8.66 27.16 11.50
CA GLU A 240 -8.22 26.25 10.43
C GLU A 240 -7.11 25.32 10.94
N LEU A 241 -7.19 24.03 10.66
CA LEU A 241 -6.06 23.11 10.81
C LEU A 241 -5.35 22.97 9.45
N THR A 242 -4.02 22.90 9.50
CA THR A 242 -3.20 22.67 8.30
C THR A 242 -2.49 21.33 8.43
N MET A 243 -2.54 20.54 7.36
CA MET A 243 -1.74 19.33 7.19
C MET A 243 -0.71 19.54 6.09
N LEU A 244 0.56 19.33 6.41
CA LEU A 244 1.66 19.32 5.46
C LEU A 244 2.10 17.88 5.23
N ILE A 245 2.17 17.49 3.97
CA ILE A 245 2.82 16.27 3.50
C ILE A 245 4.16 16.69 2.92
N THR A 246 5.25 16.19 3.50
CA THR A 246 6.62 16.58 3.11
C THR A 246 7.46 15.36 2.77
N ASN A 247 8.55 15.56 2.04
CA ASN A 247 9.60 14.55 1.95
C ASN A 247 10.25 14.30 3.32
N VAL A 248 11.12 13.28 3.40
CA VAL A 248 11.88 12.95 4.61
C VAL A 248 13.36 13.20 4.40
N GLU A 249 13.97 13.90 5.36
CA GLU A 249 15.41 14.10 5.44
C GLU A 249 15.99 13.15 6.50
N THR A 250 17.11 12.52 6.18
CA THR A 250 17.87 11.69 7.11
C THR A 250 19.18 12.40 7.45
N ASP A 251 19.47 12.59 8.72
CA ASP A 251 20.74 13.19 9.15
C ASP A 251 21.92 12.20 9.07
N ALA A 252 23.13 12.69 9.33
CA ALA A 252 24.35 11.90 9.26
C ALA A 252 24.39 10.73 10.26
N GLN A 253 23.51 10.72 11.27
CA GLN A 253 23.38 9.67 12.27
C GLN A 253 22.24 8.69 11.92
N GLY A 254 21.60 8.83 10.76
CA GLY A 254 20.50 7.96 10.32
C GLY A 254 19.14 8.32 10.92
N LYS A 255 19.03 9.47 11.62
CA LYS A 255 17.76 9.90 12.21
C LYS A 255 16.94 10.66 11.17
N LYS A 256 15.68 10.23 11.03
CA LYS A 256 14.72 10.80 10.09
C LYS A 256 13.97 11.99 10.70
N LYS A 257 13.69 12.99 9.88
CA LYS A 257 12.86 14.17 10.19
C LYS A 257 12.06 14.60 8.95
N PRO A 258 10.96 15.34 9.12
CA PRO A 258 10.33 16.02 7.98
C PRO A 258 11.33 16.93 7.26
N GLY A 259 11.30 16.89 5.92
CA GLY A 259 12.17 17.67 5.05
C GLY A 259 11.53 18.97 4.59
N ASN A 260 12.25 19.69 3.71
CA ASN A 260 11.85 21.01 3.23
C ASN A 260 10.99 21.00 1.94
N GLU A 261 10.84 19.85 1.26
CA GLU A 261 10.00 19.73 0.07
C GLU A 261 8.56 19.42 0.51
N THR A 262 7.65 20.37 0.29
CA THR A 262 6.20 20.14 0.47
C THR A 262 5.65 19.41 -0.74
N LEU A 263 5.16 18.17 -0.52
CA LEU A 263 4.46 17.36 -1.53
C LEU A 263 2.98 17.78 -1.64
N ALA A 264 2.35 18.12 -0.51
CA ALA A 264 1.00 18.66 -0.46
C ALA A 264 0.78 19.50 0.80
N GLU A 265 -0.06 20.52 0.68
CA GLU A 265 -0.63 21.27 1.79
C GLU A 265 -2.15 21.12 1.73
N LEU A 266 -2.75 20.68 2.84
CA LEU A 266 -4.18 20.45 2.97
C LEU A 266 -4.71 21.23 4.18
N LYS A 267 -6.00 21.58 4.11
CA LYS A 267 -6.69 22.40 5.10
C LYS A 267 -7.95 21.71 5.57
N CYS A 268 -8.29 21.96 6.82
CA CYS A 268 -9.53 21.51 7.45
C CYS A 268 -10.11 22.69 8.23
N THR A 269 -11.35 23.04 7.93
CA THR A 269 -12.14 24.09 8.57
C THR A 269 -13.37 23.49 9.23
N ALA A 270 -14.18 24.31 9.90
CA ALA A 270 -15.40 23.86 10.57
C ALA A 270 -16.38 23.11 9.64
N SER A 271 -16.39 23.43 8.33
CA SER A 271 -17.25 22.74 7.34
C SER A 271 -16.73 21.36 6.93
N ASP A 272 -15.49 21.03 7.27
CA ASP A 272 -14.83 19.77 6.88
C ASP A 272 -14.84 18.74 8.02
N ILE A 273 -15.70 18.95 9.01
CA ILE A 273 -15.89 18.07 10.17
C ILE A 273 -17.09 17.17 9.92
N GLU A 274 -16.85 15.88 9.74
CA GLU A 274 -17.88 14.86 9.60
C GLU A 274 -18.26 14.30 10.97
N VAL A 275 -19.55 14.26 11.30
CA VAL A 275 -20.05 13.77 12.60
C VAL A 275 -20.16 12.25 12.59
N ASN A 276 -19.66 11.61 13.64
CA ASN A 276 -19.71 10.16 13.84
C ASN A 276 -20.38 9.79 15.17
N ASP A 277 -20.72 8.51 15.32
CA ASP A 277 -21.33 7.99 16.55
C ASP A 277 -20.37 8.18 17.75
N PRO A 278 -20.84 8.74 18.89
CA PRO A 278 -20.03 8.97 20.07
C PRO A 278 -19.31 7.71 20.57
N ILE A 279 -18.19 7.90 21.27
CA ILE A 279 -17.40 6.82 21.86
C ILE A 279 -17.22 7.05 23.36
N SER A 280 -17.21 5.97 24.14
CA SER A 280 -16.92 6.01 25.57
C SER A 280 -15.56 5.36 25.85
N ASP A 281 -14.79 5.95 26.77
CA ASP A 281 -13.56 5.33 27.29
C ASP A 281 -13.89 4.21 28.30
N ALA A 282 -12.86 3.49 28.74
CA ALA A 282 -12.99 2.39 29.72
C ALA A 282 -13.53 2.84 31.09
N ASN A 283 -13.49 4.14 31.39
CA ASN A 283 -14.00 4.72 32.64
C ASN A 283 -15.44 5.24 32.49
N GLY A 284 -16.06 5.09 31.30
CA GLY A 284 -17.42 5.55 31.02
C GLY A 284 -17.51 7.01 30.60
N THR A 285 -16.38 7.70 30.35
CA THR A 285 -16.40 9.07 29.82
C THR A 285 -16.77 9.04 28.34
N THR A 286 -17.87 9.71 27.97
CA THR A 286 -18.31 9.81 26.58
C THR A 286 -17.74 11.04 25.89
N TYR A 287 -17.26 10.84 24.67
CA TYR A 287 -16.74 11.87 23.78
C TYR A 287 -17.56 11.93 22.49
N ASN A 288 -17.75 13.14 21.96
CA ASN A 288 -18.24 13.31 20.60
C ASN A 288 -17.16 12.81 19.63
N LYS A 289 -17.56 12.10 18.57
CA LYS A 289 -16.65 11.56 17.57
C LYS A 289 -16.86 12.25 16.24
N PHE A 290 -15.77 12.54 15.54
CA PHE A 290 -15.78 13.16 14.23
C PHE A 290 -14.71 12.57 13.33
N ALA A 291 -14.76 12.88 12.04
CA ALA A 291 -13.59 12.83 11.16
C ALA A 291 -13.27 14.25 10.70
N ALA A 292 -12.04 14.71 10.95
CA ALA A 292 -11.53 15.95 10.37
C ALA A 292 -10.97 15.65 8.98
N VAL A 293 -11.64 16.16 7.94
CA VAL A 293 -11.27 15.95 6.54
C VAL A 293 -10.36 17.09 6.10
N PHE A 294 -9.17 16.74 5.63
CA PHE A 294 -8.18 17.66 5.09
C PHE A 294 -8.21 17.58 3.58
N THR A 295 -8.53 18.70 2.94
CA THR A 295 -8.61 18.82 1.48
C THR A 295 -7.58 19.81 0.97
N ARG A 296 -7.13 19.66 -0.27
CA ARG A 296 -6.25 20.62 -0.95
C ARG A 296 -7.01 21.38 -2.02
N GLU A 297 -6.49 22.53 -2.41
CA GLU A 297 -6.92 23.17 -3.65
C GLU A 297 -6.50 22.30 -4.86
N GLY A 298 -7.44 22.08 -5.79
CA GLY A 298 -7.24 21.26 -6.99
C GLY A 298 -7.43 19.75 -6.79
N LYS A 299 -7.18 18.98 -7.87
CA LYS A 299 -7.38 17.51 -7.90
C LYS A 299 -6.17 16.76 -7.32
N GLY A 300 -6.32 16.13 -6.16
CA GLY A 300 -5.45 15.09 -5.57
C GLY A 300 -3.92 15.30 -5.62
N PHE A 301 -3.14 14.33 -5.16
CA PHE A 301 -1.66 14.35 -5.21
C PHE A 301 -1.06 12.94 -5.17
N LEU A 302 0.19 12.83 -5.61
CA LEU A 302 0.92 11.57 -5.66
C LEU A 302 1.94 11.49 -4.52
N ILE A 303 2.06 10.32 -3.91
CA ILE A 303 3.13 9.97 -2.96
C ILE A 303 3.86 8.73 -3.48
N ASP A 304 5.14 8.86 -3.82
CA ASP A 304 5.97 7.79 -4.39
C ASP A 304 7.30 7.58 -3.63
N LYS A 305 7.43 8.26 -2.49
CA LYS A 305 8.62 8.32 -1.64
C LYS A 305 8.25 8.25 -0.17
N GLU A 306 9.25 8.03 0.69
CA GLU A 306 9.07 8.17 2.13
C GLU A 306 8.68 9.61 2.47
N PHE A 307 7.73 9.79 3.38
CA PHE A 307 7.09 11.08 3.60
C PHE A 307 6.75 11.31 5.07
N ALA A 308 6.55 12.57 5.44
CA ALA A 308 6.07 12.94 6.76
C ALA A 308 4.72 13.64 6.67
N VAL A 309 3.81 13.27 7.56
CA VAL A 309 2.55 13.97 7.83
C VAL A 309 2.79 14.90 9.01
N ILE A 310 2.42 16.16 8.88
CA ILE A 310 2.51 17.16 9.94
C ILE A 310 1.16 17.88 10.04
N VAL A 311 0.52 17.84 11.21
CA VAL A 311 -0.77 18.50 11.45
C VAL A 311 -0.58 19.61 12.48
N ARG A 312 -1.10 20.81 12.21
CA ARG A 312 -0.93 22.01 13.05
C ARG A 312 -2.24 22.77 13.20
N GLY A 313 -2.27 23.71 14.15
CA GLY A 313 -3.41 24.62 14.37
C GLY A 313 -4.19 24.33 15.66
N PHE A 314 -3.74 23.36 16.47
CA PHE A 314 -4.42 22.97 17.69
C PHE A 314 -4.30 23.99 18.84
N GLU A 315 -3.37 24.94 18.74
CA GLU A 315 -3.15 25.99 19.75
C GLU A 315 -4.06 27.21 19.59
N GLN A 316 -4.96 27.21 18.62
CA GLN A 316 -5.89 28.32 18.37
C GLN A 316 -6.95 28.43 19.48
N PRO A 317 -7.37 29.66 19.85
CA PRO A 317 -8.43 29.84 20.84
C PRO A 317 -9.72 29.09 20.45
N GLY A 318 -10.26 28.31 21.39
CA GLY A 318 -11.54 27.61 21.23
C GLY A 318 -11.47 26.25 20.52
N VAL A 319 -10.32 25.85 19.97
CA VAL A 319 -10.16 24.51 19.36
C VAL A 319 -10.14 23.43 20.44
N ASP A 320 -11.09 22.49 20.36
CA ASP A 320 -11.22 21.35 21.27
C ASP A 320 -11.22 20.04 20.48
N MET A 321 -10.02 19.54 20.16
CA MET A 321 -9.85 18.37 19.30
C MET A 321 -8.80 17.44 19.88
N GLY A 322 -9.20 16.21 20.17
CA GLY A 322 -8.32 15.09 20.41
C GLY A 322 -8.21 14.22 19.16
N LEU A 323 -7.00 13.89 18.73
CA LEU A 323 -6.77 12.93 17.66
C LEU A 323 -6.60 11.53 18.24
N SER A 324 -7.09 10.56 17.50
CA SER A 324 -6.94 9.15 17.82
C SER A 324 -5.59 8.61 17.36
N GLY A 325 -5.16 7.51 17.99
CA GLY A 325 -3.95 6.80 17.58
C GLY A 325 -4.07 5.31 17.82
N ALA A 326 -3.17 4.58 17.17
CA ALA A 326 -3.07 3.15 17.22
C ALA A 326 -1.69 2.74 17.74
N GLY A 327 -1.66 1.66 18.52
CA GLY A 327 -0.39 1.02 18.85
C GLY A 327 0.22 0.48 17.58
N ILE A 328 1.50 0.72 17.36
CA ILE A 328 2.22 0.16 16.23
C ILE A 328 2.38 -1.33 16.51
N PRO A 329 1.72 -2.20 15.73
CA PRO A 329 1.73 -3.63 16.00
C PRO A 329 3.14 -4.19 15.82
N TYR A 330 3.43 -5.25 16.54
CA TYR A 330 4.74 -5.89 16.57
C TYR A 330 5.22 -6.42 15.19
N TYR A 331 4.29 -6.65 14.26
CA TYR A 331 4.56 -7.08 12.88
C TYR A 331 4.85 -5.91 11.93
N ASN A 332 4.71 -4.66 12.37
CA ASN A 332 5.12 -3.46 11.64
C ASN A 332 6.37 -2.84 12.28
N LYS A 333 7.55 -3.20 11.75
CA LYS A 333 8.84 -2.71 12.26
C LYS A 333 9.32 -1.41 11.61
N VAL A 334 8.69 -0.99 10.51
CA VAL A 334 9.14 0.17 9.73
C VAL A 334 8.47 1.45 10.22
N LEU A 335 7.22 1.35 10.67
CA LEU A 335 6.45 2.51 11.11
C LEU A 335 7.07 3.16 12.36
N SER A 336 7.36 4.45 12.25
CA SER A 336 7.86 5.25 13.37
C SER A 336 6.70 5.79 14.21
N PRO A 337 6.86 5.97 15.54
CA PRO A 337 5.84 6.59 16.38
C PRO A 337 5.58 8.05 15.96
N ALA A 338 4.36 8.50 16.21
CA ALA A 338 3.99 9.90 16.08
C ALA A 338 4.63 10.73 17.20
N LEU A 339 5.03 11.96 16.87
CA LEU A 339 5.63 12.92 17.78
C LEU A 339 4.70 14.11 17.95
N CYS A 340 4.48 14.54 19.20
CA CYS A 340 3.77 15.77 19.47
C CYS A 340 4.66 16.97 19.16
N LEU A 341 4.11 17.97 18.48
CA LEU A 341 4.71 19.28 18.32
C LEU A 341 4.35 20.12 19.53
N ILE A 342 5.36 20.48 20.33
CA ILE A 342 5.18 21.18 21.59
C ILE A 342 5.81 22.57 21.56
N LYS A 343 5.20 23.49 22.31
CA LYS A 343 5.80 24.77 22.67
C LYS A 343 6.06 24.82 24.17
N THR A 344 7.29 25.17 24.53
CA THR A 344 7.73 25.34 25.91
C THR A 344 7.28 26.69 26.46
N LYS A 345 7.31 26.84 27.80
CA LYS A 345 7.00 28.13 28.46
C LYS A 345 7.89 29.29 28.01
N ASP A 346 9.15 29.03 27.66
CA ASP A 346 10.07 30.03 27.09
C ASP A 346 9.86 30.26 25.58
N GLY A 347 8.78 29.70 25.00
CA GLY A 347 8.36 29.95 23.63
C GLY A 347 9.05 29.12 22.55
N LYS A 348 9.93 28.19 22.92
CA LYS A 348 10.66 27.32 21.98
C LYS A 348 9.77 26.19 21.47
N ASN A 349 9.90 25.89 20.17
CA ASN A 349 9.18 24.80 19.52
C ASN A 349 10.05 23.54 19.46
N LYS A 350 9.47 22.38 19.76
CA LYS A 350 10.14 21.08 19.70
C LYS A 350 9.17 19.99 19.21
N ALA A 351 9.72 18.89 18.70
CA ALA A 351 8.99 17.65 18.52
C ALA A 351 9.39 16.69 19.65
N ALA A 352 8.43 16.03 20.28
CA ALA A 352 8.67 15.13 21.40
C ALA A 352 7.79 13.88 21.31
N ASN A 353 8.37 12.72 21.60
CA ASN A 353 7.59 11.54 21.92
C ASN A 353 7.14 11.67 23.38
N ILE A 354 5.86 11.95 23.60
CA ILE A 354 5.28 12.16 24.93
C ILE A 354 4.82 10.85 25.59
N TYR A 355 4.97 9.71 24.91
CA TYR A 355 4.59 8.38 25.40
C TYR A 355 5.79 7.46 25.62
N ALA A 356 7.01 8.01 25.60
CA ALA A 356 8.25 7.28 25.85
C ALA A 356 8.37 6.00 25.00
N ASP A 357 8.51 4.83 25.64
CA ASP A 357 8.72 3.54 24.97
C ASP A 357 7.46 3.01 24.25
N ASN A 358 6.31 3.68 24.37
CA ASN A 358 5.12 3.28 23.64
C ASN A 358 5.22 3.72 22.18
N ASN A 359 5.13 2.74 21.29
CA ASN A 359 5.09 2.95 19.85
C ASN A 359 3.67 3.30 19.44
N ILE A 360 3.27 4.56 19.59
CA ILE A 360 1.93 5.03 19.20
C ILE A 360 2.03 5.76 17.85
N ALA A 361 1.26 5.31 16.87
CA ALA A 361 1.06 5.96 15.58
C ALA A 361 -0.19 6.84 15.59
N LEU A 362 -0.17 7.87 14.75
CA LEU A 362 -1.35 8.62 14.37
C LEU A 362 -2.22 7.75 13.46
N SER A 363 -3.51 7.67 13.75
CA SER A 363 -4.49 6.98 12.87
C SER A 363 -4.85 7.86 11.67
N VAL A 364 -3.86 8.18 10.83
CA VAL A 364 -4.05 9.00 9.63
C VAL A 364 -4.54 8.17 8.46
N THR A 365 -5.73 8.48 7.94
CA THR A 365 -6.33 7.80 6.79
C THR A 365 -6.20 8.62 5.53
N PHE A 366 -5.79 7.98 4.44
CA PHE A 366 -5.75 8.56 3.11
C PHE A 366 -6.94 8.03 2.31
N SER A 367 -7.79 8.90 1.77
CA SER A 367 -8.71 8.53 0.70
C SER A 367 -7.89 8.41 -0.58
N ALA A 368 -7.43 7.19 -0.86
CA ALA A 368 -6.34 6.98 -1.80
C ALA A 368 -6.44 5.67 -2.55
N LYS A 369 -5.56 5.54 -3.55
CA LYS A 369 -5.42 4.34 -4.38
C LYS A 369 -4.00 4.18 -4.91
N PHE A 370 -3.52 2.94 -5.07
CA PHE A 370 -2.21 2.68 -5.66
C PHE A 370 -2.26 2.80 -7.18
N ASP A 371 -1.46 3.69 -7.76
CA ASP A 371 -1.37 3.74 -9.20
C ASP A 371 -0.83 2.44 -9.79
N TYR A 372 -1.43 2.03 -10.92
CA TYR A 372 -1.14 0.80 -11.64
C TYR A 372 -1.65 0.93 -13.07
N ALA A 373 -0.81 0.59 -14.04
CA ALA A 373 -1.15 0.57 -15.46
C ALA A 373 -0.33 -0.50 -16.18
N ASN A 374 -0.99 -1.48 -16.79
CA ASN A 374 -0.34 -2.57 -17.51
C ASN A 374 -1.24 -3.16 -18.59
N GLY A 375 -0.66 -3.84 -19.57
CA GLY A 375 -1.37 -4.83 -20.36
C GLY A 375 -1.88 -5.96 -19.46
N TYR A 376 -3.13 -6.36 -19.65
CA TYR A 376 -3.76 -7.37 -18.81
C TYR A 376 -3.13 -8.75 -19.09
N VAL A 377 -2.72 -9.44 -18.03
CA VAL A 377 -2.25 -10.83 -18.10
C VAL A 377 -3.05 -11.66 -17.11
N ASP A 378 -3.92 -12.53 -17.58
CA ASP A 378 -4.58 -13.49 -16.70
C ASP A 378 -3.57 -14.58 -16.29
N ALA A 379 -3.01 -14.44 -15.09
CA ALA A 379 -1.97 -15.34 -14.57
C ALA A 379 -2.64 -16.50 -13.82
N GLY A 380 -2.72 -17.65 -14.48
CA GLY A 380 -3.12 -18.91 -13.86
C GLY A 380 -1.94 -19.62 -13.18
N MET A 381 -2.26 -20.62 -12.35
CA MET A 381 -1.25 -21.41 -11.63
C MET A 381 -0.32 -22.19 -12.57
N GLU A 382 -0.83 -22.65 -13.71
CA GLU A 382 -0.09 -23.43 -14.71
C GLU A 382 0.14 -22.67 -16.03
N THR A 383 -0.89 -21.94 -16.49
CA THR A 383 -0.87 -21.19 -17.75
C THR A 383 -1.24 -19.73 -17.52
N SER A 384 -0.51 -18.82 -18.16
CA SER A 384 -0.82 -17.39 -18.18
C SER A 384 -1.22 -16.96 -19.58
N TYR A 385 -2.22 -16.08 -19.67
CA TYR A 385 -2.75 -15.57 -20.94
C TYR A 385 -2.53 -14.07 -21.02
N ASN A 386 -1.91 -13.60 -22.11
CA ASN A 386 -1.63 -12.19 -22.31
C ASN A 386 -2.76 -11.51 -23.10
N TYR A 387 -3.68 -10.87 -22.40
CA TYR A 387 -4.78 -10.12 -22.99
C TYR A 387 -4.31 -8.74 -23.49
N GLY A 388 -3.12 -8.30 -23.08
CA GLY A 388 -2.45 -7.13 -23.62
C GLY A 388 -1.84 -7.34 -25.01
N LEU A 389 -1.89 -8.56 -25.56
CA LEU A 389 -1.42 -8.86 -26.92
C LEU A 389 -2.57 -8.85 -27.92
N VAL A 390 -2.50 -7.95 -28.91
CA VAL A 390 -3.47 -7.85 -30.01
C VAL A 390 -2.84 -8.24 -31.33
N GLN A 391 -3.52 -9.13 -32.05
CA GLN A 391 -3.20 -9.51 -33.43
C GLN A 391 -4.00 -8.66 -34.40
N MET A 392 -3.31 -7.88 -35.22
CA MET A 392 -3.88 -7.11 -36.32
C MET A 392 -4.01 -7.98 -37.58
N ASN A 393 -5.06 -7.74 -38.37
CA ASN A 393 -5.16 -8.25 -39.73
C ASN A 393 -4.12 -7.59 -40.66
N ASN A 394 -3.89 -8.18 -41.83
CA ASN A 394 -2.87 -7.69 -42.77
C ASN A 394 -3.22 -6.31 -43.32
N GLU A 395 -4.49 -5.93 -43.35
CA GLU A 395 -4.97 -4.63 -43.79
C GLU A 395 -4.74 -3.54 -42.73
N GLY A 396 -4.53 -3.93 -41.47
CA GLY A 396 -4.30 -3.04 -40.34
C GLY A 396 -5.56 -2.38 -39.78
N THR A 397 -6.73 -2.81 -40.21
CA THR A 397 -8.03 -2.20 -39.86
C THR A 397 -8.70 -2.85 -38.66
N GLU A 398 -8.36 -4.10 -38.36
CA GLU A 398 -9.00 -4.87 -37.29
C GLU A 398 -7.94 -5.57 -36.43
N GLY A 399 -8.11 -5.46 -35.12
CA GLY A 399 -7.27 -6.12 -34.12
C GLY A 399 -8.11 -7.07 -33.26
N GLN A 400 -7.57 -8.24 -32.97
CA GLN A 400 -8.21 -9.23 -32.10
C GLN A 400 -7.24 -9.75 -31.06
N THR A 401 -7.70 -9.74 -29.81
CA THR A 401 -7.06 -10.45 -28.70
C THR A 401 -7.89 -11.69 -28.43
N THR A 402 -7.32 -12.87 -28.62
CA THR A 402 -7.98 -14.15 -28.33
C THR A 402 -7.49 -14.68 -26.99
N CYS A 403 -8.42 -14.99 -26.10
CA CYS A 403 -8.15 -15.32 -24.71
C CYS A 403 -8.74 -16.68 -24.31
N THR A 404 -8.66 -17.01 -23.02
CA THR A 404 -9.24 -18.26 -22.48
C THR A 404 -10.72 -18.40 -22.83
N GLN A 405 -11.18 -19.65 -22.91
CA GLN A 405 -12.58 -20.01 -23.07
C GLN A 405 -13.28 -19.42 -24.31
N GLY A 406 -12.52 -18.96 -25.31
CA GLY A 406 -13.07 -18.39 -26.55
C GLY A 406 -13.50 -16.92 -26.43
N LEU A 407 -13.12 -16.22 -25.36
CA LEU A 407 -13.32 -14.77 -25.27
C LEU A 407 -12.44 -14.06 -26.28
N VAL A 408 -13.04 -13.15 -27.05
CA VAL A 408 -12.36 -12.33 -28.07
C VAL A 408 -12.64 -10.87 -27.79
N PHE A 409 -11.58 -10.07 -27.74
CA PHE A 409 -11.66 -8.62 -27.61
C PHE A 409 -11.23 -7.94 -28.91
N PRO A 410 -11.90 -6.85 -29.33
CA PRO A 410 -11.62 -6.11 -30.56
C PRO A 410 -10.38 -5.18 -30.46
N GLY A 411 -9.44 -5.51 -29.58
CA GLY A 411 -8.29 -4.68 -29.22
C GLY A 411 -7.50 -5.27 -28.07
N ALA A 412 -6.38 -4.65 -27.71
CA ALA A 412 -5.58 -5.07 -26.56
C ALA A 412 -6.27 -4.66 -25.26
N VAL A 413 -6.25 -5.52 -24.25
CA VAL A 413 -6.85 -5.23 -22.96
C VAL A 413 -5.79 -4.64 -22.04
N ALA A 414 -6.05 -3.41 -21.60
CA ALA A 414 -5.31 -2.74 -20.55
C ALA A 414 -6.03 -2.90 -19.22
N GLN A 415 -5.23 -2.83 -18.17
CA GLN A 415 -5.65 -2.97 -16.81
C GLN A 415 -5.04 -1.86 -15.97
N LEU A 416 -5.92 -1.05 -15.41
CA LEU A 416 -5.61 0.28 -14.91
C LEU A 416 -6.27 0.45 -13.54
N ASN A 417 -5.67 1.21 -12.63
CA ASN A 417 -6.31 1.49 -11.34
C ASN A 417 -7.37 2.62 -11.39
N GLY A 418 -7.99 2.82 -12.55
CA GLY A 418 -8.93 3.91 -12.80
C GLY A 418 -9.43 3.92 -14.23
N MET A 419 -10.47 4.71 -14.46
CA MET A 419 -10.97 5.02 -15.79
C MET A 419 -9.92 5.77 -16.62
N TRP A 420 -9.92 5.54 -17.93
CA TRP A 420 -9.04 6.24 -18.86
C TRP A 420 -9.37 7.73 -18.90
N TYR A 421 -10.65 8.07 -18.86
CA TYR A 421 -11.14 9.43 -18.86
C TYR A 421 -11.71 9.81 -17.49
N ASP A 422 -11.41 11.02 -17.02
CA ASP A 422 -12.13 11.60 -15.88
C ASP A 422 -13.53 12.12 -16.29
N GLU A 423 -14.26 12.65 -15.31
CA GLU A 423 -15.60 13.21 -15.52
C GLU A 423 -15.62 14.36 -16.55
N ASP A 424 -14.50 15.07 -16.71
CA ASP A 424 -14.32 16.16 -17.67
C ASP A 424 -13.82 15.66 -19.04
N LYS A 425 -13.80 14.34 -19.27
CA LYS A 425 -13.26 13.67 -20.46
C LYS A 425 -11.77 13.94 -20.72
N LYS A 426 -10.99 14.21 -19.67
CA LYS A 426 -9.54 14.33 -19.76
C LYS A 426 -8.88 12.98 -19.53
N GLU A 427 -7.92 12.65 -20.39
CA GLU A 427 -7.10 11.44 -20.29
C GLU A 427 -6.33 11.42 -18.97
N GLN A 428 -6.42 10.29 -18.27
CA GLN A 428 -5.68 9.98 -17.05
C GLN A 428 -4.47 9.07 -17.32
N TYR A 429 -4.39 8.51 -18.53
CA TYR A 429 -3.30 7.66 -18.98
C TYR A 429 -2.87 8.06 -20.39
N THR A 430 -1.62 7.77 -20.73
CA THR A 430 -1.09 8.01 -22.09
C THR A 430 -0.29 6.81 -22.58
N LEU A 431 -0.08 6.74 -23.89
CA LEU A 431 0.70 5.68 -24.55
C LEU A 431 2.00 6.23 -25.11
N SER A 432 3.05 5.43 -25.07
CA SER A 432 4.35 5.75 -25.70
C SER A 432 5.00 4.53 -26.33
N GLY A 433 6.03 4.74 -27.15
CA GLY A 433 6.68 3.66 -27.89
C GLY A 433 5.89 3.17 -29.10
N ILE A 434 4.88 3.95 -29.53
CA ILE A 434 4.06 3.67 -30.70
C ILE A 434 4.92 3.81 -31.96
N ASP A 435 5.04 2.73 -32.71
CA ASP A 435 5.78 2.69 -33.97
C ASP A 435 5.01 3.43 -35.08
N SER A 436 5.70 3.96 -36.09
CA SER A 436 5.12 4.80 -37.13
C SER A 436 4.08 4.10 -38.01
N TRP A 437 4.11 2.76 -38.06
CA TRP A 437 3.10 1.99 -38.78
C TRP A 437 1.77 1.85 -38.04
N ILE A 438 1.69 2.27 -36.78
CA ILE A 438 0.44 2.39 -36.02
C ILE A 438 -0.03 3.84 -36.18
N LYS A 439 -1.12 4.03 -36.92
CA LYS A 439 -1.63 5.36 -37.29
C LYS A 439 -2.41 6.04 -36.18
N SER A 440 -3.17 5.26 -35.42
CA SER A 440 -4.03 5.77 -34.35
C SER A 440 -4.43 4.65 -33.39
N TYR A 441 -4.99 5.06 -32.25
CA TYR A 441 -5.69 4.18 -31.33
C TYR A 441 -6.98 4.84 -30.85
N ALA A 442 -7.93 4.03 -30.41
CA ALA A 442 -9.15 4.44 -29.75
C ALA A 442 -9.34 3.66 -28.45
N ILE A 443 -9.85 4.32 -27.42
CA ILE A 443 -10.11 3.71 -26.12
C ILE A 443 -11.59 3.32 -26.02
N ASP A 444 -11.83 2.09 -25.64
CA ASP A 444 -13.15 1.52 -25.36
C ASP A 444 -13.18 1.03 -23.91
N GLU A 445 -13.53 1.95 -23.00
CA GLU A 445 -13.75 1.65 -21.58
C GLU A 445 -15.22 1.39 -21.26
N ASP A 446 -16.15 1.92 -22.06
CA ASP A 446 -17.59 1.85 -21.77
C ASP A 446 -18.14 0.45 -22.00
N SER A 447 -17.72 -0.24 -23.07
CA SER A 447 -18.22 -1.58 -23.40
C SER A 447 -17.79 -2.65 -22.39
N TYR A 448 -16.73 -2.38 -21.63
CA TYR A 448 -16.12 -3.34 -20.69
C TYR A 448 -16.07 -2.81 -19.25
N ARG A 449 -16.79 -1.73 -18.98
CA ARG A 449 -16.84 -1.06 -17.68
C ARG A 449 -17.24 -2.00 -16.57
N GLU A 450 -18.24 -2.85 -16.78
CA GLU A 450 -18.73 -3.79 -15.76
C GLU A 450 -17.63 -4.77 -15.30
N TYR A 451 -16.69 -5.10 -16.17
CA TYR A 451 -15.56 -5.99 -15.89
C TYR A 451 -14.33 -5.26 -15.32
N GLY A 452 -14.35 -3.92 -15.24
CA GLY A 452 -13.21 -3.12 -14.82
C GLY A 452 -12.01 -3.20 -15.79
N LEU A 453 -12.29 -3.41 -17.08
CA LEU A 453 -11.27 -3.55 -18.13
C LEU A 453 -11.34 -2.36 -19.11
N THR A 454 -10.20 -2.03 -19.72
CA THR A 454 -10.11 -1.02 -20.77
C THR A 454 -9.58 -1.65 -22.04
N VAL A 455 -10.28 -1.51 -23.18
CA VAL A 455 -9.82 -2.04 -24.46
C VAL A 455 -9.24 -0.93 -25.32
N ILE A 456 -8.04 -1.15 -25.85
CA ILE A 456 -7.33 -0.23 -26.74
C ILE A 456 -7.35 -0.81 -28.15
N LYS A 457 -8.06 -0.12 -29.06
CA LYS A 457 -8.22 -0.52 -30.46
C LYS A 457 -7.21 0.23 -31.31
N PHE A 458 -6.38 -0.48 -32.06
CA PHE A 458 -5.36 0.14 -32.92
C PHE A 458 -5.80 0.18 -34.38
N THR A 459 -5.30 1.16 -35.12
CA THR A 459 -5.35 1.18 -36.59
C THR A 459 -3.93 1.28 -37.10
N CYS A 460 -3.57 0.38 -38.03
CA CYS A 460 -2.23 0.21 -38.56
C CYS A 460 -2.20 0.46 -40.07
N GLU A 461 -1.01 0.66 -40.61
CA GLU A 461 -0.79 0.50 -42.04
C GLU A 461 -1.01 -0.96 -42.46
N PRO A 462 -1.34 -1.22 -43.74
CA PRO A 462 -1.26 -2.56 -44.28
C PRO A 462 0.14 -3.15 -44.07
N LEU A 463 0.21 -4.46 -43.84
CA LEU A 463 1.47 -5.19 -43.76
C LEU A 463 2.15 -5.13 -45.14
N PRO A 464 3.39 -4.62 -45.23
CA PRO A 464 4.11 -4.60 -46.49
C PRO A 464 4.31 -6.03 -47.03
N SER A 465 4.16 -6.22 -48.35
CA SER A 465 4.24 -7.54 -48.98
C SER A 465 5.58 -8.26 -48.80
N ASN A 466 6.65 -7.53 -48.47
CA ASN A 466 7.99 -8.05 -48.19
C ASN A 466 8.28 -8.28 -46.70
N VAL A 467 7.30 -8.07 -45.82
CA VAL A 467 7.43 -8.25 -44.37
C VAL A 467 6.54 -9.41 -43.93
N ALA A 468 7.16 -10.48 -43.42
CA ALA A 468 6.41 -11.64 -42.92
C ALA A 468 5.58 -11.32 -41.67
N GLY A 469 6.12 -10.47 -40.78
CA GLY A 469 5.42 -9.98 -39.60
C GLY A 469 6.20 -8.86 -38.90
N ARG A 470 5.49 -8.04 -38.12
CA ARG A 470 6.02 -6.94 -37.32
C ARG A 470 5.35 -6.86 -35.95
N LYS A 471 6.07 -6.28 -34.98
CA LYS A 471 5.65 -6.16 -33.58
C LYS A 471 5.99 -4.79 -33.02
N CYS A 472 5.13 -4.25 -32.15
CA CYS A 472 5.38 -3.05 -31.35
C CYS A 472 4.98 -3.31 -29.89
N ASP A 473 5.86 -3.00 -28.94
CA ASP A 473 5.55 -2.99 -27.51
C ASP A 473 5.30 -1.54 -27.06
N ILE A 474 4.07 -1.27 -26.62
CA ILE A 474 3.57 0.06 -26.26
C ILE A 474 3.47 0.14 -24.74
N LEU A 475 4.08 1.18 -24.16
CA LEU A 475 4.05 1.42 -22.73
C LEU A 475 2.85 2.28 -22.36
N ILE A 476 2.18 1.92 -21.26
CA ILE A 476 1.11 2.71 -20.65
C ILE A 476 1.71 3.55 -19.52
N HIS A 477 1.42 4.85 -19.53
CA HIS A 477 1.80 5.79 -18.47
C HIS A 477 0.57 6.13 -17.64
N GLY A 478 0.62 5.82 -16.35
CA GLY A 478 -0.33 6.28 -15.33
C GLY A 478 0.11 7.61 -14.70
N LYS A 479 -0.39 7.89 -13.50
CA LYS A 479 -0.09 9.12 -12.75
C LYS A 479 1.34 9.15 -12.20
N GLY A 480 1.87 8.01 -11.83
CA GLY A 480 3.20 7.81 -11.26
C GLY A 480 3.89 6.53 -11.73
N VAL A 481 3.22 5.70 -12.52
CA VAL A 481 3.76 4.41 -13.01
C VAL A 481 3.89 4.38 -14.53
N VAL A 482 4.85 3.60 -14.99
CA VAL A 482 4.96 3.15 -16.38
C VAL A 482 4.83 1.64 -16.38
N SER A 483 4.05 1.10 -17.31
CA SER A 483 3.77 -0.33 -17.39
C SER A 483 5.03 -1.18 -17.49
N ASP A 484 5.13 -2.21 -16.65
CA ASP A 484 6.15 -3.25 -16.72
C ASP A 484 5.74 -4.42 -17.63
N LYS A 485 4.45 -4.51 -17.93
CA LYS A 485 3.85 -5.40 -18.94
C LYS A 485 3.24 -4.52 -20.04
N PRO A 486 3.96 -4.30 -21.16
CA PRO A 486 3.46 -3.47 -22.24
C PRO A 486 2.25 -4.09 -22.93
N ILE A 487 1.53 -3.25 -23.66
CA ILE A 487 0.61 -3.71 -24.71
C ILE A 487 1.45 -4.14 -25.91
N THR A 488 1.19 -5.34 -26.43
CA THR A 488 1.91 -5.87 -27.60
C THR A 488 0.99 -5.87 -28.80
N VAL A 489 1.35 -5.13 -29.85
CA VAL A 489 0.66 -5.14 -31.15
C VAL A 489 1.49 -5.97 -32.13
N VAL A 490 0.89 -6.99 -32.72
CA VAL A 490 1.51 -7.82 -33.77
C VAL A 490 0.69 -7.80 -35.05
N GLN A 491 1.35 -7.86 -36.20
CA GLN A 491 0.70 -7.92 -37.51
C GLN A 491 1.48 -8.86 -38.43
N GLY A 492 0.78 -9.73 -39.17
CA GLY A 492 1.38 -10.81 -39.95
C GLY A 492 1.75 -12.03 -39.10
N ASP A 493 2.77 -12.78 -39.52
CA ASP A 493 3.28 -13.96 -38.80
C ASP A 493 3.88 -13.57 -37.44
N VAL A 494 3.22 -14.01 -36.36
CA VAL A 494 3.61 -13.80 -34.96
C VAL A 494 5.01 -14.35 -34.67
N THR A 495 5.37 -15.49 -35.25
CA THR A 495 6.66 -16.15 -35.00
C THR A 495 7.80 -15.33 -35.62
N ALA A 496 7.58 -14.80 -36.82
CA ALA A 496 8.50 -13.89 -37.48
C ALA A 496 8.53 -12.49 -36.81
N ALA A 497 7.39 -12.00 -36.32
CA ALA A 497 7.26 -10.73 -35.63
C ALA A 497 8.00 -10.69 -34.29
N ILE A 498 8.00 -11.79 -33.53
CA ILE A 498 8.77 -11.93 -32.28
C ILE A 498 10.28 -12.00 -32.56
N ASN A 499 10.70 -12.58 -33.68
CA ASN A 499 12.11 -12.63 -34.09
C ASN A 499 12.63 -11.32 -34.72
N ASN A 500 11.74 -10.46 -35.21
CA ASN A 500 12.05 -9.13 -35.77
C ASN A 500 12.06 -8.00 -34.73
N VAL A 501 12.08 -8.33 -33.43
CA VAL A 501 12.32 -7.31 -32.40
C VAL A 501 13.71 -6.75 -32.64
N HIS A 502 13.78 -5.51 -33.14
CA HIS A 502 14.92 -4.65 -32.91
C HIS A 502 15.00 -4.44 -31.40
N LEU A 503 15.65 -5.37 -30.71
CA LEU A 503 16.28 -5.06 -29.46
C LEU A 503 17.21 -3.90 -29.82
N SER A 504 16.95 -2.72 -29.28
CA SER A 504 18.03 -1.83 -28.94
C SER A 504 18.84 -2.55 -27.85
N THR A 505 19.57 -3.61 -28.24
CA THR A 505 20.74 -4.03 -27.51
C THR A 505 21.67 -2.85 -27.60
N THR A 506 21.59 -1.97 -26.60
CA THR A 506 22.84 -1.54 -25.99
C THR A 506 23.45 -2.82 -25.46
N THR A 507 24.17 -3.55 -26.32
CA THR A 507 25.20 -4.48 -25.90
C THR A 507 26.13 -3.62 -25.05
N LYS A 508 25.91 -3.59 -23.74
CA LYS A 508 26.89 -3.07 -22.80
C LYS A 508 28.14 -3.89 -23.08
N GLU A 509 29.13 -3.29 -23.73
CA GLU A 509 30.44 -3.91 -23.85
C GLU A 509 31.02 -4.01 -22.46
N TYR A 510 30.84 -5.16 -21.81
CA TYR A 510 31.48 -5.43 -20.55
C TYR A 510 33.00 -5.52 -20.79
N PRO A 511 33.82 -4.74 -20.07
CA PRO A 511 35.27 -4.87 -20.15
C PRO A 511 35.70 -6.26 -19.69
N ASN A 512 36.73 -6.81 -20.32
CA ASN A 512 37.34 -8.07 -19.92
C ASN A 512 38.31 -7.81 -18.76
N TYR A 513 38.28 -8.66 -17.75
CA TYR A 513 39.29 -8.67 -16.68
C TYR A 513 40.03 -10.01 -16.65
N ASN A 514 41.32 -10.03 -16.37
CA ASN A 514 42.01 -11.28 -16.04
C ASN A 514 41.65 -11.75 -14.62
N VAL A 515 42.12 -12.94 -14.23
CA VAL A 515 41.89 -13.49 -12.88
C VAL A 515 42.51 -12.66 -11.75
N ALA A 516 43.43 -11.75 -12.06
CA ALA A 516 44.03 -10.80 -11.12
C ALA A 516 43.25 -9.47 -11.02
N GLY A 517 42.10 -9.34 -11.70
CA GLY A 517 41.25 -8.15 -11.67
C GLY A 517 41.73 -6.99 -12.53
N GLN A 518 42.72 -7.20 -13.40
CA GLN A 518 43.21 -6.18 -14.33
C GLN A 518 42.39 -6.20 -15.60
N ARG A 519 42.03 -5.01 -16.11
CA ARG A 519 41.34 -4.88 -17.40
C ARG A 519 42.27 -5.33 -18.53
N VAL A 520 41.77 -6.16 -19.43
CA VAL A 520 42.52 -6.72 -20.58
C VAL A 520 41.81 -6.46 -21.90
N GLU A 521 42.57 -6.50 -22.99
CA GLU A 521 42.06 -6.30 -24.35
C GLU A 521 41.27 -7.52 -24.85
N LYS A 522 40.48 -7.34 -25.92
CA LYS A 522 39.60 -8.39 -26.48
C LYS A 522 40.35 -9.60 -27.04
N ASN A 523 41.66 -9.50 -27.29
CA ASN A 523 42.54 -10.54 -27.82
C ASN A 523 43.43 -11.19 -26.74
N TYR A 524 43.16 -10.93 -25.46
CA TYR A 524 43.89 -11.54 -24.36
C TYR A 524 43.71 -13.07 -24.39
N LYS A 525 44.82 -13.81 -24.39
CA LYS A 525 44.82 -15.28 -24.37
C LYS A 525 44.78 -15.77 -22.92
N GLY A 526 43.67 -16.41 -22.52
CA GLY A 526 43.52 -16.96 -21.19
C GLY A 526 42.10 -16.84 -20.62
N ILE A 527 41.96 -17.13 -19.32
CA ILE A 527 40.68 -17.00 -18.64
C ILE A 527 40.42 -15.52 -18.37
N ILE A 528 39.32 -15.02 -18.92
CA ILE A 528 38.79 -13.68 -18.64
C ILE A 528 37.52 -13.76 -17.80
N ILE A 529 37.24 -12.70 -17.07
CA ILE A 529 36.00 -12.46 -16.34
C ILE A 529 35.25 -11.35 -17.08
N ARG A 530 34.07 -11.68 -17.58
CA ARG A 530 33.18 -10.74 -18.29
C ARG A 530 31.76 -10.88 -17.72
N ASN A 531 31.20 -9.77 -17.22
CA ASN A 531 29.89 -9.77 -16.55
C ASN A 531 29.78 -10.82 -15.41
N GLY A 532 30.82 -10.91 -14.57
CA GLY A 532 30.87 -11.86 -13.45
C GLY A 532 31.05 -13.33 -13.84
N LYS A 533 31.14 -13.65 -15.14
CA LYS A 533 31.33 -15.02 -15.64
C LYS A 533 32.75 -15.23 -16.15
N LYS A 534 33.33 -16.40 -15.85
CA LYS A 534 34.63 -16.84 -16.37
C LYS A 534 34.43 -17.43 -17.77
N THR A 535 35.20 -16.96 -18.75
CA THR A 535 35.23 -17.49 -20.12
C THR A 535 36.67 -17.66 -20.57
N ILE A 536 36.97 -18.72 -21.31
CA ILE A 536 38.28 -18.93 -21.93
C ILE A 536 38.24 -18.21 -23.28
N GLN A 537 39.23 -17.36 -23.54
CA GLN A 537 39.37 -16.60 -24.77
C GLN A 537 40.70 -16.90 -25.48
#